data_AF-A0A922ZLS4-F1
#
_entry.id   AF-A0A922ZLS4-F1
#
_cell.length_a   1.000
_cell.length_b   1.000
_cell.length_c   1.000
_cell.angle_alpha   90.00
_cell.angle_beta   90.00
_cell.angle_gamma   90.00
#
_symmetry.space_group_name_H-M   'P 1'
#
loop_
_entity.id
_entity.type
_entity.pdbx_description
1 polymer ?
#
loop_
_entity_poly.entity_id
_entity_poly.type
_entity_poly.pdbx_seq_one_letter_code
_entity_poly.pdbx_strand_id
1 'polypeptide(L)'
;MESSEVKNRLSELIANSVAIQGLPVQEREEREKSMLAADEETMLRFIDVLEEEVKQVEKLNETLQEDAEEINKLIAEANQLEKQAEREIRKNAEAVEREKDDLRAEELLRKLDEIVIDSKSQ
;
A
#
# COMPACT_ATOMS: atom_id res chain seq x y z
N MET A 1 -27.36 -0.44 -37.38
CA MET A 1 -27.88 0.18 -36.14
C MET A 1 -28.73 1.36 -36.55
N GLU A 2 -29.78 1.67 -35.81
CA GLU A 2 -30.47 2.93 -36.02
C GLU A 2 -29.56 4.07 -35.52
N SER A 3 -29.56 5.23 -36.19
CA SER A 3 -28.73 6.39 -35.81
C SER A 3 -28.94 6.82 -34.34
N SER A 4 -30.11 6.54 -33.77
CA SER A 4 -30.44 6.71 -32.35
C SER A 4 -29.63 5.79 -31.42
N GLU A 5 -29.45 4.52 -31.78
CA GLU A 5 -28.69 3.54 -30.99
C GLU A 5 -27.22 3.91 -30.93
N VAL A 6 -26.64 4.36 -32.04
CA VAL A 6 -25.24 4.80 -32.11
C VAL A 6 -25.02 6.01 -31.19
N LYS A 7 -25.92 6.99 -31.22
CA LYS A 7 -25.84 8.17 -30.35
C LYS A 7 -25.98 7.82 -28.88
N ASN A 8 -26.94 6.97 -28.53
CA ASN A 8 -27.12 6.52 -27.14
C ASN A 8 -25.87 5.79 -26.63
N ARG A 9 -25.34 4.87 -27.43
CA ARG A 9 -24.12 4.13 -27.09
C ARG A 9 -22.92 5.07 -26.90
N LEU A 10 -22.74 6.02 -27.81
CA LEU A 10 -21.67 7.00 -27.71
C LEU A 10 -21.82 7.89 -26.47
N SER A 11 -23.03 8.35 -26.15
CA SER A 11 -23.30 9.12 -24.93
C SER A 11 -22.96 8.33 -23.66
N GLU A 12 -23.32 7.05 -23.59
CA GLU A 12 -22.95 6.19 -22.45
C GLU A 12 -21.43 6.06 -22.29
N LEU A 13 -20.71 5.86 -23.40
CA LEU A 13 -19.27 5.74 -23.39
C LEU A 13 -18.58 7.05 -23.00
N ILE A 14 -19.09 8.19 -23.46
CA ILE A 14 -18.59 9.53 -23.07
C ILE A 14 -18.80 9.76 -21.56
N ALA A 15 -19.94 9.36 -21.02
CA ALA A 15 -20.23 9.48 -19.59
C ALA A 15 -19.28 8.64 -18.73
N ASN A 16 -18.82 7.50 -19.25
CA ASN A 16 -17.92 6.58 -18.55
C ASN A 16 -16.42 6.77 -18.86
N SER A 17 -16.07 7.56 -19.86
CA SER A 17 -14.68 7.82 -20.25
C SER A 17 -13.94 8.62 -19.18
N VAL A 18 -12.88 8.06 -18.63
CA VAL A 18 -12.05 8.73 -17.62
C VAL A 18 -11.35 9.93 -18.24
N ALA A 19 -10.87 9.79 -19.48
CA ALA A 19 -10.20 10.87 -20.19
C ALA A 19 -11.12 12.08 -20.41
N ILE A 20 -12.39 11.84 -20.77
CA ILE A 20 -13.36 12.92 -20.99
C ILE A 20 -13.88 13.50 -19.66
N GLN A 21 -14.17 12.64 -18.67
CA GLN A 21 -14.63 13.10 -17.36
C GLN A 21 -13.55 13.84 -16.56
N GLY A 22 -12.27 13.67 -16.92
CA GLY A 22 -11.15 14.42 -16.35
C GLY A 22 -11.00 15.86 -16.88
N LEU A 23 -11.74 16.24 -17.92
CA LEU A 23 -11.70 17.59 -18.48
C LEU A 23 -12.52 18.59 -17.63
N PRO A 24 -12.20 19.90 -17.68
CA PRO A 24 -13.07 20.95 -17.14
C PRO A 24 -14.48 20.85 -17.73
N VAL A 25 -15.49 21.21 -16.95
CA VAL A 25 -16.92 21.05 -17.31
C VAL A 25 -17.25 21.61 -18.69
N GLN A 26 -16.76 22.81 -19.01
CA GLN A 26 -17.01 23.47 -20.31
C GLN A 26 -16.38 22.69 -21.47
N GLU A 27 -15.13 22.24 -21.33
CA GLU A 27 -14.44 21.46 -22.36
C GLU A 27 -15.07 20.07 -22.55
N ARG A 28 -15.54 19.46 -21.46
CA ARG A 28 -16.28 18.19 -21.48
C ARG A 28 -17.57 18.32 -22.29
N GLU A 29 -18.37 19.35 -21.99
CA GLU A 29 -19.65 19.61 -22.68
C GLU A 29 -19.45 19.92 -24.16
N GLU A 30 -18.44 20.73 -24.51
CA GLU A 30 -18.07 21.01 -25.90
C GLU A 30 -17.65 19.74 -26.65
N ARG A 31 -16.85 18.89 -25.99
CA ARG A 31 -16.38 17.64 -26.56
C ARG A 31 -17.52 16.67 -26.80
N GLU A 32 -18.38 16.43 -25.81
CA GLU A 32 -19.57 15.59 -25.94
C GLU A 32 -20.45 16.06 -27.10
N LYS A 33 -20.74 17.37 -27.16
CA LYS A 33 -21.56 17.95 -28.23
C LYS A 33 -20.93 17.73 -29.60
N SER A 34 -19.61 17.92 -29.74
CA SER A 34 -18.92 17.71 -31.02
C SER A 34 -18.96 16.25 -31.48
N MET A 35 -18.82 15.30 -30.55
CA MET A 35 -18.82 13.88 -30.85
C MET A 35 -20.21 13.39 -31.27
N LEU A 36 -21.27 13.85 -30.60
CA LEU A 36 -22.66 13.50 -30.91
C LEU A 36 -23.23 14.22 -32.16
N ALA A 37 -22.60 15.31 -32.59
CA ALA A 37 -22.95 16.04 -33.79
C ALA A 37 -22.22 15.52 -35.06
N ALA A 38 -21.28 14.60 -34.91
CA ALA A 38 -20.55 14.00 -36.03
C ALA A 38 -21.45 13.09 -36.89
N ASP A 39 -20.98 12.77 -38.09
CA ASP A 39 -21.61 11.76 -38.94
C ASP A 39 -21.46 10.36 -38.32
N GLU A 40 -22.27 9.41 -38.81
CA GLU A 40 -22.34 8.06 -38.24
C GLU A 40 -21.01 7.30 -38.30
N GLU A 41 -20.25 7.41 -39.39
CA GLU A 41 -18.95 6.75 -39.52
C GLU A 41 -17.96 7.29 -38.48
N THR A 42 -17.93 8.61 -38.31
CA THR A 42 -17.10 9.26 -37.29
C THR A 42 -17.54 8.89 -35.87
N MET A 43 -18.85 8.81 -35.60
CA MET A 43 -19.36 8.36 -34.29
C MET A 43 -18.95 6.93 -33.96
N LEU A 44 -18.99 6.01 -34.93
CA LEU A 44 -18.54 4.63 -34.74
C LEU A 44 -17.04 4.57 -34.41
N ARG A 45 -16.21 5.38 -35.06
CA ARG A 45 -14.78 5.47 -34.71
C ARG A 45 -14.56 6.01 -33.30
N PHE A 46 -15.37 6.96 -32.84
CA PHE A 46 -15.31 7.41 -31.45
C PHE A 46 -15.71 6.29 -30.48
N ILE A 47 -16.75 5.52 -30.80
CA ILE A 47 -17.16 4.35 -30.02
C ILE A 47 -15.98 3.37 -29.90
N ASP A 48 -15.34 3.00 -31.02
CA ASP A 48 -14.21 2.06 -31.01
C ASP A 48 -13.08 2.51 -30.08
N VAL A 49 -12.73 3.80 -30.13
CA VAL A 49 -11.68 4.38 -29.27
C VAL A 49 -12.07 4.36 -27.80
N LEU A 50 -13.32 4.70 -27.48
CA LEU A 50 -13.80 4.71 -26.09
C LEU A 50 -13.99 3.30 -25.52
N GLU A 51 -14.39 2.33 -26.33
CA GLU A 51 -14.46 0.93 -25.91
C GLU A 51 -13.08 0.36 -25.62
N GLU A 52 -12.07 0.76 -26.39
CA GLU A 52 -10.69 0.41 -26.12
C GLU A 52 -10.15 1.09 -24.85
N GLU A 53 -10.50 2.36 -24.62
CA GLU A 53 -10.20 3.04 -23.35
C GLU A 53 -10.77 2.26 -22.16
N VAL A 54 -12.03 1.85 -22.22
CA VAL A 54 -12.69 1.08 -21.14
C VAL A 54 -11.91 -0.20 -20.84
N LYS A 55 -11.54 -0.98 -21.86
CA LYS A 55 -10.76 -2.22 -21.67
C LYS A 55 -9.40 -1.96 -21.04
N GLN A 56 -8.72 -0.88 -21.45
CA GLN A 56 -7.42 -0.53 -20.90
C GLN A 56 -7.52 -0.08 -19.44
N VAL A 57 -8.56 0.68 -19.09
CA VAL A 57 -8.83 1.09 -17.71
C VAL A 57 -9.18 -0.11 -16.84
N GLU A 58 -10.01 -1.04 -17.33
CA GLU A 58 -10.33 -2.28 -16.61
C GLU A 58 -9.06 -3.09 -16.31
N LYS A 59 -8.20 -3.29 -17.32
CA LYS A 59 -6.91 -3.99 -17.14
C LYS A 59 -5.99 -3.29 -16.14
N LEU A 60 -5.92 -1.96 -16.19
CA LEU A 60 -5.12 -1.18 -15.24
C LEU A 60 -5.68 -1.37 -13.81
N ASN A 61 -6.99 -1.37 -13.65
CA ASN A 61 -7.64 -1.54 -12.36
C ASN A 61 -7.38 -2.94 -11.78
N GLU A 62 -7.40 -3.99 -12.60
CA GLU A 62 -7.00 -5.34 -12.19
C GLU A 62 -5.54 -5.37 -11.70
N THR A 63 -4.61 -4.76 -12.46
CA THR A 63 -3.20 -4.71 -12.08
C THR A 63 -3.00 -3.94 -10.76
N LEU A 64 -3.68 -2.80 -10.60
CA LEU A 64 -3.60 -2.01 -9.37
C LEU A 64 -4.19 -2.75 -8.16
N GLN A 65 -5.21 -3.58 -8.37
CA GLN A 65 -5.76 -4.41 -7.31
C GLN A 65 -4.76 -5.49 -6.88
N GLU A 66 -4.12 -6.17 -7.83
CA GLU A 66 -3.06 -7.16 -7.56
C GLU A 66 -1.89 -6.52 -6.80
N ASP A 67 -1.41 -5.36 -7.25
CA ASP A 67 -0.35 -4.61 -6.59
C ASP A 67 -0.74 -4.20 -5.16
N ALA A 68 -1.98 -3.78 -4.95
CA ALA A 68 -2.48 -3.41 -3.62
C ALA A 68 -2.53 -4.61 -2.67
N GLU A 69 -2.92 -5.79 -3.17
CA GLU A 69 -2.89 -7.03 -2.39
C GLU A 69 -1.45 -7.44 -2.02
N GLU A 70 -0.50 -7.30 -2.95
CA GLU A 70 0.93 -7.56 -2.69
C GLU A 70 1.51 -6.60 -1.64
N ILE A 71 1.22 -5.30 -1.76
CA ILE A 71 1.65 -4.30 -0.77
C ILE A 71 1.11 -4.63 0.62
N ASN A 72 -0.17 -5.00 0.72
CA ASN A 72 -0.78 -5.38 2.00
C ASN A 72 -0.10 -6.60 2.62
N LYS A 73 0.28 -7.58 1.79
CA LYS A 73 1.04 -8.75 2.24
C LYS A 73 2.43 -8.37 2.75
N LEU A 74 3.16 -7.51 2.02
CA LEU A 74 4.47 -7.02 2.44
C LEU A 74 4.40 -6.23 3.75
N ILE A 75 3.37 -5.41 3.95
CA ILE A 75 3.12 -4.70 5.21
C ILE A 75 2.88 -5.69 6.35
N ALA A 76 2.10 -6.74 6.12
CA ALA A 76 1.84 -7.77 7.13
C ALA A 76 3.13 -8.53 7.51
N GLU A 77 3.97 -8.87 6.53
CA GLU A 77 5.26 -9.52 6.74
C GLU A 77 6.23 -8.60 7.51
N ALA A 78 6.33 -7.32 7.14
CA ALA A 78 7.16 -6.34 7.83
C ALA A 78 6.75 -6.17 9.31
N ASN A 79 5.46 -6.07 9.59
CA ASN A 79 4.93 -5.99 10.95
C ASN A 79 5.22 -7.25 11.79
N GLN A 80 5.29 -8.43 11.17
CA GLN A 80 5.68 -9.66 11.86
C GLN A 80 7.17 -9.65 12.20
N LEU A 81 8.02 -9.23 11.27
CA LEU A 81 9.47 -9.12 11.47
C LEU A 81 9.80 -8.08 12.56
N GLU A 82 9.14 -6.94 12.57
CA GLU A 82 9.29 -5.91 13.61
C GLU A 82 8.98 -6.49 15.00
N LYS A 83 7.84 -7.18 15.15
CA LYS A 83 7.48 -7.85 16.41
C LYS A 83 8.47 -8.93 16.84
N GLN A 84 9.09 -9.63 15.89
CA GLN A 84 10.13 -10.61 16.20
C GLN A 84 11.40 -9.92 16.71
N ALA A 85 11.84 -8.87 16.02
CA ALA A 85 13.01 -8.09 16.42
C ALA A 85 12.82 -7.47 17.82
N GLU A 86 11.65 -6.88 18.12
CA GLU A 86 11.34 -6.34 19.44
C GLU A 86 11.44 -7.41 20.55
N ARG A 87 10.95 -8.62 20.28
CA ARG A 87 11.04 -9.74 21.23
C ARG A 87 12.48 -10.16 21.47
N GLU A 88 13.30 -10.22 20.43
CA GLU A 88 14.72 -10.57 20.56
C GLU A 88 15.50 -9.50 21.32
N ILE A 89 15.27 -8.22 21.01
CA ILE A 89 15.87 -7.09 21.73
C ILE A 89 15.52 -7.17 23.21
N ARG A 90 14.25 -7.44 23.55
CA ARG A 90 13.81 -7.57 24.94
C ARG A 90 14.48 -8.76 25.64
N LYS A 91 14.53 -9.93 25.01
CA LYS A 91 15.20 -11.12 25.57
C LYS A 91 16.69 -10.85 25.84
N ASN A 92 17.36 -10.18 24.91
CA ASN A 92 18.77 -9.81 25.05
C ASN A 92 18.97 -8.80 26.19
N ALA A 93 18.09 -7.80 26.31
CA ALA A 93 18.14 -6.84 27.42
C ALA A 93 17.97 -7.54 28.78
N GLU A 94 17.00 -8.45 28.90
CA GLU A 94 16.78 -9.25 30.12
C GLU A 94 17.98 -10.15 30.44
N ALA A 95 18.63 -10.75 29.44
CA ALA A 95 19.84 -11.56 29.63
C ALA A 95 21.03 -10.73 30.12
N VAL A 96 21.24 -9.55 29.51
CA VAL A 96 22.31 -8.62 29.90
C VAL A 96 22.11 -8.09 31.32
N GLU A 97 20.88 -7.81 31.76
CA GLU A 97 20.64 -7.41 33.15
C GLU A 97 20.93 -8.54 34.14
N ARG A 98 20.53 -9.78 33.85
CA ARG A 98 20.85 -10.92 34.72
C ARG A 98 22.35 -11.13 34.88
N GLU A 99 23.09 -11.07 33.77
CA GLU A 99 24.56 -11.21 33.81
C GLU A 99 25.21 -10.10 34.66
N LYS A 100 24.70 -8.87 34.60
CA LYS A 100 25.18 -7.77 35.46
C LYS A 100 24.86 -8.00 36.93
N ASP A 101 23.69 -8.54 37.25
CA ASP A 101 23.29 -8.83 38.63
C ASP A 101 24.12 -9.98 39.21
N ASP A 102 24.41 -11.02 38.42
CA ASP A 102 25.29 -12.13 38.80
C ASP A 102 26.72 -11.62 39.11
N LEU A 103 27.29 -10.78 38.22
CA LEU A 103 28.61 -10.17 38.45
C LEU A 103 28.66 -9.31 39.73
N ARG A 104 27.60 -8.56 40.02
CA ARG A 104 27.49 -7.76 41.25
C ARG A 104 27.40 -8.65 42.49
N ALA A 105 26.66 -9.77 42.42
CA ALA A 105 26.55 -10.72 43.52
C ALA A 105 27.91 -11.38 43.83
N GLU A 106 28.66 -11.79 42.80
CA GLU A 106 30.01 -12.33 42.96
C GLU A 106 30.97 -11.30 43.58
N GLU A 107 30.91 -10.04 43.14
CA GLU A 107 31.75 -8.97 43.71
C GLU A 107 31.42 -8.71 45.19
N LEU A 108 30.14 -8.72 45.57
CA LEU A 108 29.70 -8.55 46.95
C LEU A 108 30.12 -9.73 47.84
N LEU A 109 30.03 -10.96 47.35
CA LEU A 109 30.49 -12.15 48.06
C LEU A 109 32.00 -12.09 48.32
N ARG A 110 32.78 -11.71 47.30
CA ARG A 110 34.23 -11.53 47.46
C ARG A 110 34.58 -10.47 48.51
N LYS A 111 33.88 -9.34 48.50
CA LYS A 111 34.06 -8.29 49.53
C LYS A 111 33.71 -8.78 50.93
N LEU A 112 32.67 -9.62 51.07
CA LEU A 112 32.32 -10.23 52.35
C LEU A 112 33.41 -11.19 52.85
N ASP A 113 33.96 -12.04 51.97
CA ASP A 113 35.04 -12.95 52.32
C ASP A 113 36.29 -12.20 52.78
N GLU A 114 36.65 -11.09 52.11
CA GLU A 114 37.75 -10.22 52.51
C GLU A 114 37.56 -9.66 53.93
N ILE A 115 36.34 -9.18 54.26
CA ILE A 115 36.01 -8.66 55.60
C ILE A 115 36.08 -9.78 56.67
N VAL A 116 35.57 -10.98 56.37
CA VAL A 116 35.58 -12.10 57.31
C VAL A 116 37.02 -12.57 57.60
N ILE A 117 37.90 -12.58 56.60
CA ILE A 117 39.32 -12.95 56.78
C ILE A 117 40.03 -11.91 57.65
N ASP A 118 39.79 -10.61 57.43
CA ASP A 118 40.37 -9.54 58.24
C ASP A 118 39.90 -9.61 59.70
N SER A 119 38.63 -9.93 59.93
CA SER A 119 38.05 -10.08 61.27
C SER A 119 38.57 -11.29 62.07
N LYS A 120 39.12 -12.31 61.39
CA LYS A 120 39.71 -13.50 62.03
C LYS A 120 41.22 -13.38 62.29
N SER A 121 41.84 -12.31 61.78
CA SER A 121 43.27 -12.05 61.88
C SER A 121 43.61 -11.02 62.97
N GLN A 122 42.60 -10.50 63.68
CA GLN A 122 42.69 -9.69 64.90
C GLN A 122 42.39 -10.57 66.13
#